data_AF-U1MQA7-F1
#
_entry.id   AF-U1MQA7-F1
#
_cell.length_a   1.000
_cell.length_b   1.000
_cell.length_c   1.000
_cell.angle_alpha   90.00
_cell.angle_beta   90.00
_cell.angle_gamma   90.00
#
_symmetry.space_group_name_H-M   'P 1'
#
loop_
_entity.id
_entity.type
_entity.pdbx_description
1 polymer ?
#
loop_
_entity_poly.entity_id
_entity_poly.type
_entity_poly.pdbx_seq_one_letter_code
_entity_poly.pdbx_strand_id
1 'polypeptide(L)'
;MNAQTLKREIETEAASALRQLDSDEFLRAAAGGEPTTQALLETAAASEHAAAMTFETWIQTESDTNAQAAFERVAEQEHTHYDRVTAVMDAIGVGGTDTDGNGNGNDRQ
;
A
#
# COMPACT_ATOMS: atom_id res chain seq x y z
N MET A 1 -24.27 20.82 3.48
CA MET A 1 -23.05 20.48 2.72
C MET A 1 -23.28 19.14 2.04
N ASN A 2 -22.85 18.93 0.78
CA ASN A 2 -22.98 17.63 0.11
C ASN A 2 -21.62 16.92 0.06
N ALA A 3 -21.62 15.60 -0.15
CA ALA A 3 -20.41 14.78 -0.11
C ALA A 3 -19.32 15.23 -1.10
N GLN A 4 -19.70 15.69 -2.30
CA GLN A 4 -18.74 16.18 -3.29
C GLN A 4 -18.10 17.51 -2.89
N THR A 5 -18.84 18.39 -2.23
CA THR A 5 -18.29 19.63 -1.67
C THR A 5 -17.33 19.32 -0.52
N LEU A 6 -17.72 18.44 0.40
CA LEU A 6 -16.83 18.01 1.50
C LEU A 6 -15.54 17.39 0.99
N LYS A 7 -15.63 16.46 0.03
CA LYS A 7 -14.47 15.84 -0.60
C LYS A 7 -13.52 16.90 -1.18
N ARG A 8 -14.04 17.84 -1.97
CA ARG A 8 -13.21 18.90 -2.59
C ARG A 8 -12.54 19.80 -1.57
N GLU A 9 -13.22 20.12 -0.46
CA GLU A 9 -12.63 20.92 0.60
C GLU A 9 -11.47 20.18 1.27
N ILE A 10 -11.66 18.91 1.63
CA ILE A 10 -10.60 18.05 2.18
C ILE A 10 -9.42 17.94 1.19
N GLU A 11 -9.70 17.70 -0.10
CA GLU A 11 -8.66 17.61 -1.12
C GLU A 11 -7.89 18.92 -1.30
N THR A 12 -8.58 20.06 -1.21
CA THR A 12 -7.95 21.39 -1.31
C THR A 12 -7.05 21.66 -0.11
N GLU A 13 -7.52 21.31 1.10
CA GLU A 13 -6.75 21.44 2.34
C GLU A 13 -5.52 20.53 2.33
N ALA A 14 -5.69 19.28 1.90
CA ALA A 14 -4.62 18.28 1.83
C ALA A 14 -3.67 18.46 0.63
N ALA A 15 -3.98 19.35 -0.33
CA ALA A 15 -3.27 19.43 -1.61
C ALA A 15 -1.74 19.58 -1.47
N SER A 16 -1.26 20.31 -0.47
CA SER A 16 0.18 20.45 -0.24
C SER A 16 0.82 19.19 0.33
N ALA A 17 0.13 18.48 1.22
CA ALA A 17 0.58 17.21 1.77
C ALA A 17 0.57 16.12 0.68
N LEU A 18 -0.47 16.09 -0.15
CA LEU A 18 -0.56 15.15 -1.28
C LEU A 18 0.59 15.32 -2.29
N ARG A 19 1.03 16.56 -2.55
CA ARG A 19 2.22 16.82 -3.39
C ARG A 19 3.51 16.27 -2.80
N GLN A 20 3.61 16.11 -1.48
CA GLN A 20 4.81 15.56 -0.84
C GLN A 20 4.88 14.03 -0.98
N LEU A 21 3.74 13.36 -1.15
CA LEU A 21 3.69 11.89 -1.33
C LEU A 21 4.39 11.43 -2.63
N ASP A 22 4.50 12.32 -3.62
CA ASP A 22 5.18 12.03 -4.89
C ASP A 22 6.68 12.43 -4.88
N SER A 23 7.21 12.80 -3.71
CA SER A 23 8.61 13.21 -3.59
C SER A 23 9.54 12.02 -3.39
N ASP A 24 10.75 12.12 -3.96
CA ASP A 24 11.84 11.16 -3.70
C ASP A 24 12.15 11.02 -2.20
N GLU A 25 11.97 12.10 -1.44
CA GLU A 25 12.13 12.10 0.02
C GLU A 25 11.08 11.22 0.70
N PHE A 26 9.82 11.34 0.29
CA PHE A 26 8.76 10.48 0.79
C PHE A 26 9.01 9.00 0.44
N LEU A 27 9.39 8.69 -0.79
CA LEU A 27 9.67 7.30 -1.19
C LEU A 27 10.81 6.69 -0.37
N ARG A 28 11.88 7.46 -0.13
CA ARG A 28 13.00 7.04 0.74
C ARG A 28 12.55 6.83 2.18
N ALA A 29 11.77 7.75 2.73
CA ALA A 29 11.25 7.64 4.09
C ALA A 29 10.32 6.42 4.22
N ALA A 30 9.41 6.23 3.27
CA ALA A 30 8.49 5.09 3.22
C ALA A 30 9.24 3.77 3.13
N ALA A 31 10.31 3.68 2.34
CA ALA A 31 11.14 2.49 2.23
C ALA A 31 12.13 2.29 3.40
N GLY A 32 12.25 3.25 4.33
CA GLY A 32 13.25 3.23 5.40
C GLY A 32 14.70 3.33 4.90
N GLY A 33 14.93 3.91 3.70
CA GLY A 33 16.25 3.96 3.08
C GLY A 33 16.16 4.09 1.55
N GLU A 34 16.84 3.20 0.83
CA GLU A 34 16.75 3.16 -0.64
C GLU A 34 15.38 2.63 -1.08
N PRO A 35 14.65 3.34 -1.97
CA PRO A 35 13.28 3.02 -2.35
C PRO A 35 13.23 1.88 -3.36
N THR A 36 13.58 0.67 -2.92
CA THR A 36 13.44 -0.54 -3.72
C THR A 36 11.96 -0.90 -3.88
N THR A 37 11.62 -1.57 -4.98
CA THR A 37 10.25 -2.06 -5.22
C THR A 37 9.74 -2.91 -4.06
N GLN A 38 10.58 -3.80 -3.53
CA GLN A 38 10.21 -4.66 -2.40
C GLN A 38 9.92 -3.84 -1.14
N ALA A 39 10.80 -2.92 -0.75
CA ALA A 39 10.61 -2.08 0.44
C ALA A 39 9.34 -1.22 0.34
N LEU A 40 9.05 -0.68 -0.84
CA LEU A 40 7.83 0.10 -1.06
C LEU A 40 6.56 -0.78 -1.00
N LEU A 41 6.59 -2.00 -1.53
CA LEU A 41 5.47 -2.94 -1.44
C LEU A 41 5.24 -3.42 0.00
N GLU A 42 6.30 -3.68 0.77
CA GLU A 42 6.20 -4.04 2.20
C GLU A 42 5.57 -2.88 3.00
N THR A 43 6.01 -1.65 2.78
CA THR A 43 5.43 -0.47 3.43
C THR A 43 3.99 -0.23 3.00
N ALA A 44 3.66 -0.41 1.72
CA ALA A 44 2.29 -0.32 1.25
C ALA A 44 1.40 -1.36 1.93
N ALA A 45 1.81 -2.63 1.97
CA ALA A 45 1.06 -3.70 2.64
C ALA A 45 0.86 -3.39 4.13
N ALA A 46 1.88 -2.91 4.83
CA ALA A 46 1.76 -2.50 6.23
C ALA A 46 0.76 -1.34 6.40
N SER A 47 0.77 -0.37 5.48
CA SER A 47 -0.15 0.77 5.47
C SER A 47 -1.60 0.32 5.26
N GLU A 48 -1.88 -0.52 4.24
CA GLU A 48 -3.25 -0.99 3.97
C GLU A 48 -3.80 -1.80 5.14
N HIS A 49 -2.98 -2.68 5.72
CA HIS A 49 -3.38 -3.44 6.90
C HIS A 49 -3.66 -2.51 8.10
N ALA A 50 -2.81 -1.51 8.35
CA ALA A 50 -3.04 -0.54 9.42
C ALA A 50 -4.31 0.30 9.19
N ALA A 51 -4.61 0.66 7.94
CA ALA A 51 -5.84 1.36 7.57
C ALA A 51 -7.07 0.48 7.82
N ALA A 52 -7.07 -0.78 7.37
CA ALA A 52 -8.14 -1.74 7.63
C ALA A 52 -8.43 -1.87 9.13
N MET A 53 -7.40 -2.09 9.95
CA MET A 53 -7.53 -2.19 11.42
C MET A 53 -8.08 -0.91 12.05
N THR A 54 -7.74 0.26 11.51
CA THR A 54 -8.26 1.55 11.98
C THR A 54 -9.76 1.64 11.76
N PHE A 55 -10.22 1.33 10.54
CA PHE A 55 -11.65 1.35 10.23
C PHE A 55 -12.43 0.28 11.00
N GLU A 56 -11.88 -0.93 11.16
CA GLU A 56 -12.44 -1.97 12.03
C GLU A 56 -12.63 -1.50 13.47
N THR A 57 -11.66 -0.78 14.01
CA THR A 57 -11.76 -0.20 15.35
C THR A 57 -12.87 0.84 15.42
N TRP A 58 -13.00 1.71 14.40
CA TRP A 58 -14.04 2.73 14.37
C TRP A 58 -15.45 2.13 14.25
N ILE A 59 -15.63 1.06 13.46
CA ILE A 59 -16.90 0.33 13.34
C ILE A 59 -17.44 -0.12 14.71
N GLN A 60 -16.56 -0.56 15.61
CA GLN A 60 -16.94 -1.05 16.94
C GLN A 60 -17.46 0.05 17.87
N THR A 61 -17.07 1.31 17.61
CA THR A 61 -17.40 2.45 18.47
C THR A 61 -18.39 3.44 17.85
N GLU A 62 -18.64 3.31 16.55
CA GLU A 62 -19.53 4.21 15.81
C GLU A 62 -21.00 3.93 16.13
N SER A 63 -21.74 5.00 16.38
CA SER A 63 -23.17 4.97 16.72
C SER A 63 -24.07 5.34 15.54
N ASP A 64 -23.56 6.09 14.56
CA ASP A 64 -24.28 6.40 13.34
C ASP A 64 -24.15 5.24 12.34
N THR A 65 -25.29 4.62 12.02
CA THR A 65 -25.34 3.45 11.13
C THR A 65 -24.81 3.73 9.72
N ASN A 66 -24.95 4.96 9.21
CA ASN A 66 -24.44 5.30 7.88
C ASN A 66 -22.92 5.47 7.89
N ALA A 67 -22.37 6.07 8.96
CA ALA A 67 -20.93 6.17 9.16
C ALA A 67 -20.31 4.79 9.36
N GLN A 68 -20.93 3.94 10.19
CA GLN A 68 -20.51 2.56 10.38
C GLN A 68 -20.45 1.79 9.05
N ALA A 69 -21.53 1.85 8.26
CA ALA A 69 -21.56 1.20 6.94
C ALA A 69 -20.53 1.79 5.95
N ALA A 70 -20.15 3.06 6.10
CA ALA A 70 -19.07 3.64 5.30
C ALA A 70 -17.71 3.09 5.72
N PHE A 71 -17.44 2.98 7.02
CA PHE A 71 -16.21 2.39 7.52
C PHE A 71 -16.07 0.92 7.16
N GLU A 72 -17.17 0.14 7.20
CA GLU A 72 -17.18 -1.26 6.75
C GLU A 72 -16.71 -1.40 5.29
N ARG A 73 -17.25 -0.56 4.40
CA ARG A 73 -16.83 -0.57 2.98
C ARG A 73 -15.37 -0.20 2.80
N VAL A 74 -14.85 0.74 3.60
CA VAL A 74 -13.44 1.13 3.51
C VAL A 74 -12.55 0.02 4.06
N ALA A 75 -12.89 -0.59 5.20
CA ALA A 75 -12.14 -1.72 5.75
C ALA A 75 -12.03 -2.88 4.73
N GLU A 76 -13.13 -3.23 4.06
CA GLU A 76 -13.14 -4.24 2.99
C GLU A 76 -12.24 -3.83 1.80
N GLN A 77 -12.28 -2.55 1.41
CA GLN A 77 -11.44 -2.02 0.36
C GLN A 77 -9.95 -2.13 0.73
N GLU A 78 -9.58 -1.78 1.96
CA GLU A 78 -8.18 -1.85 2.41
C GLU A 78 -7.67 -3.29 2.51
N HIS A 79 -8.50 -4.24 2.95
CA HIS A 79 -8.16 -5.68 2.86
C HIS A 79 -7.92 -6.13 1.41
N THR A 80 -8.77 -5.68 0.48
CA THR A 80 -8.56 -5.96 -0.95
C THR A 80 -7.27 -5.34 -1.48
N HIS A 81 -6.90 -4.15 -1.01
CA HIS A 81 -5.65 -3.50 -1.38
C HIS A 81 -4.44 -4.23 -0.81
N TYR A 82 -4.50 -4.66 0.44
CA TYR A 82 -3.49 -5.51 1.07
C TYR A 82 -3.25 -6.80 0.29
N ASP A 83 -4.32 -7.53 -0.04
CA ASP A 83 -4.25 -8.78 -0.81
C ASP A 83 -3.61 -8.56 -2.19
N ARG A 84 -3.95 -7.44 -2.85
CA ARG A 84 -3.36 -7.10 -4.15
C ARG A 84 -1.87 -6.80 -4.02
N VAL A 85 -1.46 -6.04 -3.01
CA VAL A 85 -0.05 -5.67 -2.80
C VAL A 85 0.79 -6.90 -2.47
N THR A 86 0.31 -7.77 -1.57
CA THR A 86 1.01 -9.01 -1.20
C THR A 86 1.11 -9.98 -2.37
N ALA A 87 0.05 -10.12 -3.19
CA ALA A 87 0.11 -10.94 -4.40
C ALA A 87 1.16 -10.44 -5.40
N VAL A 88 1.32 -9.12 -5.56
CA VAL A 88 2.38 -8.54 -6.41
C VAL A 88 3.76 -8.81 -5.79
N MET A 89 3.90 -8.68 -4.48
CA MET A 89 5.13 -8.96 -3.76
C MET A 89 5.58 -10.42 -3.91
N ASP A 90 4.65 -11.36 -3.83
CA ASP A 90 4.94 -12.78 -4.06
C ASP A 90 5.37 -13.04 -5.51
N ALA A 91 4.71 -12.41 -6.49
CA ALA A 91 5.05 -12.56 -7.89
C ALA A 91 6.47 -12.08 -8.23
N ILE A 92 6.94 -10.99 -7.60
CA ILE A 92 8.32 -10.52 -7.80
C ILE A 92 9.36 -11.37 -7.08
N GLY A 93 9.01 -11.98 -5.94
CA GLY A 93 9.88 -12.90 -5.21
C GLY A 93 10.15 -14.21 -5.97
N VAL A 94 9.16 -14.69 -6.74
CA VAL A 94 9.27 -15.89 -7.59
C VAL A 94 10.05 -15.63 -8.89
N GLY A 95 10.07 -14.39 -9.38
CA GLY A 95 10.78 -14.01 -10.62
C GLY A 95 12.29 -13.79 -10.48
N GLY A 96 12.84 -13.83 -9.27
CA GLY A 96 14.26 -13.55 -8.98
C GLY A 96 15.18 -14.77 -8.88
N THR A 97 14.66 -16.00 -9.02
CA THR A 97 15.45 -17.24 -8.78
C THR A 97 15.85 -18.02 -10.03
N ASP A 98 15.60 -17.54 -11.24
CA ASP A 98 16.00 -18.23 -12.47
C ASP A 98 17.05 -17.42 -13.24
N THR A 99 18.18 -18.08 -13.60
CA THR A 99 19.43 -17.62 -14.30
C THR A 99 20.45 -16.87 -13.43
N ASP A 100 21.61 -17.42 -13.02
CA ASP A 100 22.63 -18.09 -13.83
C ASP A 100 23.39 -19.20 -13.07
N GLY A 101 23.09 -20.45 -13.39
CA GLY A 101 23.93 -21.62 -13.14
C GLY A 101 24.53 -22.13 -14.45
N ASN A 102 25.18 -21.29 -15.26
CA ASN A 102 25.87 -21.75 -16.47
C ASN A 102 27.25 -22.33 -16.12
N GLY A 103 27.25 -23.57 -15.64
CA GLY A 103 28.45 -24.40 -15.54
C GLY A 103 28.92 -24.80 -16.94
N ASN A 104 29.65 -23.92 -17.62
CA ASN A 104 30.43 -24.32 -18.79
C ASN A 104 31.79 -24.88 -18.34
N GLY A 105 31.78 -26.15 -17.91
CA GLY A 105 32.98 -26.96 -17.83
C GLY A 105 33.48 -27.21 -19.25
N ASN A 106 34.39 -26.37 -19.73
CA ASN A 106 35.16 -26.68 -20.93
C ASN A 106 36.14 -27.79 -20.58
N ASP A 107 35.72 -29.02 -20.84
CA ASP A 107 36.55 -30.21 -20.85
C ASP A 107 37.78 -29.98 -21.75
N ARG A 108 38.95 -30.15 -21.15
CA ARG A 108 40.19 -30.39 -21.86
C ARG A 108 40.15 -31.82 -22.38
N GLN A 109 40.19 -32.01 -23.70
CA GLN A 109 40.83 -33.15 -24.36
C GLN A 109 41.03 -32.86 -25.85
#